data_AF-A0A8J1UT75-F1
#
_entry.id   AF-A0A8J1UT75-F1
#
_cell.length_a   1.000
_cell.length_b   1.000
_cell.length_c   1.000
_cell.angle_alpha   90.00
_cell.angle_beta   90.00
_cell.angle_gamma   90.00
#
_symmetry.space_group_name_H-M   'P 1'
#
loop_
_entity.id
_entity.type
_entity.pdbx_description
1 polymer ?
#
loop_
_entity_poly.entity_id
_entity_poly.type
_entity_poly.pdbx_seq_one_letter_code
_entity_poly.pdbx_strand_id
1 'polypeptide(L)'
;MTLASFSVMLMVALPIVMSYPGGPPEGSCVDMFPSGHAAIAQKGAAPFLLEINEGGYYTPGKPVKVTMRNTSEIWFEGVFLQARRASPSLNQNQALGNFTVTDNELKTMRCIKRESAVTQSNKVHKFQKQVQWNPPEGLKDHIFFRATFVQETKIFWVDVRSIDLEYRSPQVQNKNNNNKSTATMPTMQTFSTLLIMFSKLLI
;
A
#
# COMPACT_ATOMS: atom_id res chain seq x y z
N MET A 1 53.02 47.56 -26.67
CA MET A 1 52.70 46.62 -25.57
C MET A 1 51.25 46.86 -25.18
N THR A 2 50.31 46.05 -25.68
CA THR A 2 48.89 46.15 -25.31
C THR A 2 48.42 44.77 -24.87
N LEU A 3 48.33 44.57 -23.55
CA LEU A 3 47.69 43.40 -22.96
C LEU A 3 46.23 43.76 -22.72
N ALA A 4 45.34 43.30 -23.59
CA ALA A 4 43.90 43.39 -23.36
C ALA A 4 43.47 42.11 -22.61
N SER A 5 42.99 42.30 -21.38
CA SER A 5 42.53 41.25 -20.47
C SER A 5 41.46 40.36 -21.10
N PHE A 6 41.74 39.05 -21.18
CA PHE A 6 40.72 38.05 -21.42
C PHE A 6 39.97 37.79 -20.12
N SER A 7 38.79 38.40 -19.98
CA SER A 7 37.85 38.09 -18.90
C SER A 7 37.30 36.67 -19.12
N VAL A 8 37.77 35.71 -18.33
CA VAL A 8 37.24 34.35 -18.31
C VAL A 8 35.96 34.36 -17.50
N MET A 9 34.82 34.34 -18.18
CA MET A 9 33.51 34.19 -17.55
C MET A 9 33.35 32.72 -17.11
N LEU A 10 33.66 32.45 -15.85
CA LEU A 10 33.44 31.15 -15.21
C LEU A 10 31.93 30.94 -15.03
N MET A 11 31.30 30.28 -16.01
CA MET A 11 29.90 29.90 -15.95
C MET A 11 29.75 28.76 -14.92
N VAL A 12 29.45 29.14 -13.67
CA VAL A 12 29.13 28.18 -12.60
C VAL A 12 27.78 27.53 -12.96
N ALA A 13 27.82 26.31 -13.50
CA ALA A 13 26.64 25.49 -13.70
C ALA A 13 26.13 25.03 -12.33
N LEU A 14 25.24 25.83 -11.72
CA LEU A 14 24.49 25.39 -10.54
C LEU A 14 23.57 24.24 -10.99
N PRO A 15 23.64 23.05 -10.36
CA PRO A 15 22.71 21.97 -10.68
C PRO A 15 21.30 22.46 -10.38
N ILE A 16 20.47 22.53 -11.42
CA ILE A 16 19.06 22.86 -11.29
C ILE A 16 18.43 21.71 -10.50
N VAL A 17 18.16 21.93 -9.21
CA VAL A 17 17.43 20.97 -8.39
C VAL A 17 15.98 20.99 -8.88
N MET A 18 15.69 20.16 -9.88
CA MET A 18 14.32 19.92 -10.31
C MET A 18 13.60 19.25 -9.15
N SER A 19 12.85 20.03 -8.37
CA SER A 19 11.86 19.43 -7.48
C SER A 19 10.90 18.64 -8.38
N TYR A 20 10.60 17.39 -8.05
CA TYR A 20 9.67 16.59 -8.80
C TYR A 20 8.27 16.70 -8.18
N PRO A 21 7.46 17.73 -8.54
CA PRO A 21 6.10 17.84 -8.02
C PRO A 21 5.24 16.62 -8.40
N GLY A 22 5.63 15.89 -9.45
CA GLY A 22 4.96 14.69 -9.94
C GLY A 22 5.67 13.37 -9.67
N GLY A 23 6.41 13.21 -8.57
CA GLY A 23 6.96 11.90 -8.18
C GLY A 23 8.40 11.62 -8.63
N PRO A 24 9.02 10.54 -8.14
CA PRO A 24 10.44 10.27 -8.35
C PRO A 24 10.77 9.86 -9.79
N PRO A 25 12.06 9.96 -10.22
CA PRO A 25 12.50 9.38 -11.48
C PRO A 25 12.41 7.85 -11.48
N GLU A 26 12.34 7.23 -12.67
CA GLU A 26 12.28 5.76 -12.80
C GLU A 26 13.51 5.06 -12.18
N GLY A 27 14.66 5.74 -12.11
CA GLY A 27 15.87 5.21 -11.48
C GLY A 27 15.72 4.90 -9.98
N SER A 28 14.75 5.52 -9.29
CA SER A 28 14.49 5.31 -7.86
C SER A 28 13.71 4.02 -7.58
N CYS A 29 13.31 3.26 -8.60
CA CYS A 29 12.43 2.10 -8.42
C CYS A 29 13.01 1.00 -7.52
N VAL A 30 14.33 0.87 -7.42
CA VAL A 30 15.00 -0.14 -6.60
C VAL A 30 15.16 0.34 -5.15
N ASP A 31 15.79 1.50 -4.93
CA ASP A 31 16.06 2.01 -3.58
C ASP A 31 14.80 2.56 -2.89
N MET A 32 13.86 3.10 -3.67
CA MET A 32 12.73 3.91 -3.23
C MET A 32 13.16 5.10 -2.37
N PHE A 33 14.34 5.66 -2.65
CA PHE A 33 14.94 6.71 -1.86
C PHE A 33 14.77 8.10 -2.53
N PRO A 34 14.22 9.11 -1.82
CA PRO A 34 14.16 10.48 -2.31
C PRO A 34 15.56 11.11 -2.36
N SER A 35 16.24 10.99 -3.50
CA SER A 35 17.58 11.56 -3.73
C SER A 35 17.50 12.99 -4.30
N GLY A 36 18.65 13.69 -4.32
CA GLY A 36 18.76 15.03 -4.93
C GLY A 36 18.38 16.22 -4.04
N HIS A 37 18.05 15.99 -2.76
CA HIS A 37 17.68 17.05 -1.81
C HIS A 37 18.62 17.17 -0.60
N ALA A 38 19.77 16.48 -0.62
CA ALA A 38 20.77 16.45 0.45
C ALA A 38 20.13 16.19 1.83
N ALA A 39 19.20 15.23 1.88
CA ALA A 39 18.45 14.86 3.07
C ALA A 39 18.58 13.36 3.30
N ILE A 40 18.43 12.95 4.57
CA ILE A 40 18.45 11.56 5.00
C ILE A 40 17.06 11.16 5.49
N ALA A 41 16.76 9.86 5.42
CA ALA A 41 15.51 9.34 5.96
C ALA A 41 15.43 9.57 7.47
N GLN A 42 14.21 9.84 7.95
CA GLN A 42 13.92 9.92 9.38
C GLN A 42 14.16 8.55 10.04
N LYS A 43 14.80 8.56 11.21
CA LYS A 43 15.16 7.34 11.96
C LYS A 43 14.05 6.82 12.86
N GLY A 44 13.09 7.67 13.22
CA GLY A 44 11.96 7.30 14.07
C GLY A 44 10.90 6.49 13.32
N ALA A 45 9.95 5.93 14.07
CA ALA A 45 8.79 5.25 13.49
C ALA A 45 8.08 6.19 12.50
N ALA A 46 7.68 5.63 11.35
CA ALA A 46 6.91 6.38 10.38
C ALA A 46 5.51 6.66 10.94
N PRO A 47 5.05 7.91 10.95
CA PRO A 47 3.68 8.28 11.32
C PRO A 47 2.64 7.98 10.21
N PHE A 48 2.92 6.97 9.40
CA PHE A 48 2.13 6.52 8.26
C PHE A 48 2.15 4.99 8.21
N LEU A 49 1.09 4.40 7.67
CA LEU A 49 0.98 2.96 7.51
C LEU A 49 0.36 2.57 6.16
N LEU A 50 0.51 1.29 5.82
CA LEU A 50 -0.14 0.64 4.69
C LEU A 50 -1.14 -0.39 5.22
N GLU A 51 -2.42 -0.09 5.06
CA GLU A 51 -3.53 -0.94 5.44
C GLU A 51 -4.04 -1.71 4.22
N ILE A 52 -4.22 -3.02 4.39
CA ILE A 52 -4.73 -3.92 3.37
C ILE A 52 -6.07 -4.47 3.86
N ASN A 53 -7.06 -4.54 2.97
CA ASN A 53 -8.36 -5.12 3.33
C ASN A 53 -8.22 -6.56 3.86
N GLU A 54 -9.16 -6.95 4.71
CA GLU A 54 -9.16 -8.16 5.53
C GLU A 54 -8.78 -9.43 4.76
N GLY A 55 -7.83 -10.19 5.33
CA GLY A 55 -7.51 -11.53 4.87
C GLY A 55 -6.04 -11.91 5.00
N GLY A 56 -5.11 -10.97 4.84
CA GLY A 56 -3.67 -11.30 4.85
C GLY A 56 -3.24 -12.20 3.68
N TYR A 57 -4.02 -12.21 2.60
CA TYR A 57 -3.73 -12.97 1.38
C TYR A 57 -4.16 -12.19 0.15
N TYR A 58 -3.63 -12.58 -1.01
CA TYR A 58 -4.13 -12.17 -2.32
C TYR A 58 -4.45 -13.40 -3.18
N THR A 59 -5.31 -13.19 -4.17
CA THR A 59 -5.64 -14.21 -5.18
C THR A 59 -5.46 -13.60 -6.56
N PRO A 60 -4.71 -14.24 -7.47
CA PRO A 60 -4.57 -13.73 -8.85
C PRO A 60 -5.92 -13.44 -9.50
N GLY A 61 -6.00 -12.30 -10.20
CA GLY A 61 -7.23 -11.81 -10.82
C GLY A 61 -8.21 -11.12 -9.87
N LYS A 62 -7.97 -11.09 -8.55
CA LYS A 62 -8.74 -10.28 -7.60
C LYS A 62 -7.92 -9.05 -7.18
N PRO A 63 -8.37 -7.83 -7.49
CA PRO A 63 -7.70 -6.62 -7.04
C PRO A 63 -7.64 -6.53 -5.52
N VAL A 64 -6.50 -6.07 -5.00
CA VAL A 64 -6.28 -5.80 -3.58
C VAL A 64 -6.37 -4.30 -3.34
N LYS A 65 -7.22 -3.87 -2.42
CA LYS A 65 -7.26 -2.47 -1.99
C LYS A 65 -6.10 -2.20 -1.02
N VAL A 66 -5.31 -1.17 -1.33
CA VAL A 66 -4.21 -0.69 -0.49
C VAL A 66 -4.55 0.71 -0.02
N THR A 67 -4.60 0.92 1.28
CA THR A 67 -4.84 2.21 1.92
C THR A 67 -3.54 2.73 2.51
N MET A 68 -3.13 3.91 2.07
CA MET A 68 -2.04 4.69 2.67
C MET A 68 -2.66 5.69 3.64
N ARG A 69 -2.28 5.67 4.91
CA ARG A 69 -2.93 6.49 5.94
C ARG A 69 -1.93 7.02 6.96
N ASN A 70 -2.17 8.23 7.44
CA ASN A 70 -1.54 8.81 8.62
C ASN A 70 -2.02 8.16 9.93
N THR A 71 -1.11 7.97 10.88
CA THR A 71 -1.42 7.44 12.23
C THR A 71 -1.60 8.55 13.28
N SER A 72 -1.34 9.80 12.91
CA SER A 72 -1.51 11.01 13.72
C SER A 72 -2.02 12.15 12.82
N GLU A 73 -2.30 13.34 13.36
CA GLU A 73 -2.85 14.49 12.61
C GLU A 73 -1.84 15.19 11.66
N ILE A 74 -0.95 14.42 11.03
CA ILE A 74 0.01 14.90 10.06
C ILE A 74 -0.38 14.48 8.63
N TRP A 75 0.19 15.18 7.65
CA TRP A 75 0.00 14.89 6.22
C TRP A 75 1.25 14.31 5.57
N PHE A 76 1.09 13.77 4.37
CA PHE A 76 2.19 13.55 3.44
C PHE A 76 1.94 14.32 2.13
N GLU A 77 2.98 14.92 1.57
CA GLU A 77 2.93 15.55 0.24
C GLU A 77 3.22 14.54 -0.86
N GLY A 78 4.12 13.60 -0.61
CA GLY A 78 4.60 12.62 -1.57
C GLY A 78 4.50 11.19 -1.07
N VAL A 79 4.33 10.28 -2.02
CA VAL A 79 4.35 8.84 -1.76
C VAL A 79 5.03 8.15 -2.92
N PHE A 80 5.69 7.02 -2.63
CA PHE A 80 6.14 6.09 -3.65
C PHE A 80 5.87 4.67 -3.19
N LEU A 81 4.95 3.96 -3.85
CA LEU A 81 4.41 2.67 -3.41
C LEU A 81 4.68 1.59 -4.46
N GLN A 82 5.09 0.41 -4.00
CA GLN A 82 5.28 -0.81 -4.80
C GLN A 82 4.80 -2.05 -4.06
N ALA A 83 4.40 -3.09 -4.79
CA ALA A 83 4.35 -4.46 -4.27
C ALA A 83 5.68 -5.19 -4.57
N ARG A 84 6.20 -5.94 -3.60
CA ARG A 84 7.49 -6.65 -3.68
C ARG A 84 7.37 -8.05 -3.08
N ARG A 85 8.28 -8.96 -3.45
CA ARG A 85 8.30 -10.32 -2.90
C ARG A 85 8.71 -10.31 -1.43
N ALA A 86 7.98 -11.04 -0.60
CA ALA A 86 8.27 -11.15 0.83
C ALA A 86 9.44 -12.09 1.14
N SER A 87 9.65 -13.13 0.33
CA SER A 87 10.75 -14.08 0.57
C SER A 87 12.13 -13.40 0.39
N PRO A 88 13.03 -13.47 1.38
CA PRO A 88 14.41 -12.98 1.26
C PRO A 88 15.24 -13.74 0.23
N SER A 89 14.85 -14.98 -0.10
CA SER A 89 15.52 -15.79 -1.13
C SER A 89 15.19 -15.36 -2.56
N LEU A 90 14.22 -14.44 -2.72
CA LEU A 90 13.79 -13.93 -4.02
C LEU A 90 14.18 -12.45 -4.17
N ASN A 91 14.11 -11.93 -5.39
CA ASN A 91 14.40 -10.53 -5.65
C ASN A 91 13.30 -9.62 -5.06
N GLN A 92 13.58 -9.03 -3.88
CA GLN A 92 12.71 -8.08 -3.18
C GLN A 92 12.78 -6.65 -3.75
N ASN A 93 13.66 -6.39 -4.71
CA ASN A 93 13.79 -5.08 -5.36
C ASN A 93 12.94 -4.96 -6.63
N GLN A 94 12.28 -6.04 -7.04
CA GLN A 94 11.42 -6.04 -8.21
C GLN A 94 9.99 -5.65 -7.83
N ALA A 95 9.49 -4.59 -8.47
CA ALA A 95 8.07 -4.22 -8.40
C ALA A 95 7.19 -5.30 -9.06
N LEU A 96 6.04 -5.59 -8.46
CA LEU A 96 5.11 -6.63 -8.89
C LEU A 96 3.74 -6.04 -9.22
N GLY A 97 3.09 -6.61 -10.23
CA GLY A 97 1.73 -6.25 -10.62
C GLY A 97 1.60 -4.83 -11.15
N ASN A 98 0.35 -4.38 -11.19
CA ASN A 98 -0.05 -3.10 -11.75
C ASN A 98 -1.03 -2.43 -10.80
N PHE A 99 -0.96 -1.11 -10.68
CA PHE A 99 -1.91 -0.35 -9.87
C PHE A 99 -2.96 0.35 -10.74
N THR A 100 -4.20 0.36 -10.25
CA THR A 100 -5.26 1.23 -10.75
C THR A 100 -5.44 2.38 -9.75
N VAL A 101 -5.37 3.61 -10.26
CA VAL A 101 -5.48 4.84 -9.46
C VAL A 101 -6.62 5.68 -10.03
N THR A 102 -7.60 6.01 -9.18
CA THR A 102 -8.72 6.91 -9.53
C THR A 102 -8.60 8.27 -8.84
N ASP A 103 -7.72 8.39 -7.85
CA ASP A 103 -7.45 9.63 -7.11
C ASP A 103 -6.63 10.60 -7.98
N ASN A 104 -7.06 11.85 -8.07
CA ASN A 104 -6.43 12.87 -8.91
C ASN A 104 -5.11 13.43 -8.33
N GLU A 105 -4.81 13.17 -7.05
CA GLU A 105 -3.58 13.58 -6.38
C GLU A 105 -2.50 12.49 -6.41
N LEU A 106 -2.85 11.33 -6.96
CA LEU A 106 -1.98 10.21 -7.21
C LEU A 106 -1.91 9.91 -8.70
N LYS A 107 -0.85 9.21 -9.10
CA LYS A 107 -0.72 8.65 -10.43
C LYS A 107 0.12 7.39 -10.39
N THR A 108 0.04 6.62 -11.45
CA THR A 108 0.90 5.46 -11.64
C THR A 108 2.22 5.87 -12.28
N MET A 109 3.25 5.07 -12.06
CA MET A 109 4.54 5.21 -12.73
C MET A 109 5.10 3.85 -13.15
N ARG A 110 6.02 3.88 -14.12
CA ARG A 110 6.69 2.69 -14.62
C ARG A 110 7.95 2.42 -13.80
N CYS A 111 8.10 1.19 -13.34
CA CYS A 111 9.36 0.67 -12.79
C CYS A 111 9.84 -0.51 -13.61
N ILE A 112 9.12 -1.62 -13.56
CA ILE A 112 9.41 -2.79 -14.42
C ILE A 112 8.50 -2.80 -15.65
N LYS A 113 7.23 -2.45 -15.45
CA LYS A 113 6.18 -2.37 -16.47
C LYS A 113 5.38 -1.10 -16.22
N ARG A 114 4.49 -0.76 -17.16
CA ARG A 114 3.53 0.34 -16.93
C ARG A 114 2.79 0.08 -15.63
N GLU A 115 2.53 1.14 -14.88
CA GLU A 115 1.72 1.13 -13.66
C GLU A 115 2.21 0.22 -12.53
N SER A 116 3.47 -0.22 -12.54
CA SER A 116 4.01 -1.10 -11.51
C SER A 116 4.30 -0.40 -10.17
N ALA A 117 4.06 0.91 -10.08
CA ALA A 117 4.20 1.69 -8.86
C ALA A 117 3.23 2.89 -8.85
N VAL A 118 3.01 3.46 -7.67
CA VAL A 118 2.18 4.66 -7.47
C VAL A 118 3.02 5.78 -6.88
N THR A 119 2.79 7.01 -7.32
CA THR A 119 3.38 8.22 -6.75
C THR A 119 2.40 9.39 -6.72
N GLN A 120 2.77 10.52 -6.12
CA GLN A 120 1.96 11.73 -6.14
C GLN A 120 1.93 12.39 -7.53
N SER A 121 0.80 12.99 -7.88
CA SER A 121 0.67 13.86 -9.05
C SER A 121 0.93 15.34 -8.72
N ASN A 122 0.79 15.72 -7.44
CA ASN A 122 0.95 17.06 -6.93
C ASN A 122 1.46 17.05 -5.47
N LYS A 123 1.78 18.24 -4.94
CA LYS A 123 2.24 18.43 -3.54
C LYS A 123 1.12 18.80 -2.56
N VAL A 124 -0.16 18.61 -2.92
CA VAL A 124 -1.28 18.87 -1.98
C VAL A 124 -1.12 17.95 -0.77
N HIS A 125 -1.45 18.44 0.42
CA HIS A 125 -1.43 17.66 1.66
C HIS A 125 -2.43 16.51 1.59
N LYS A 126 -1.95 15.29 1.87
CA LYS A 126 -2.73 14.06 1.85
C LYS A 126 -2.73 13.45 3.24
N PHE A 127 -3.88 12.94 3.67
CA PHE A 127 -4.03 12.25 4.95
C PHE A 127 -4.28 10.76 4.74
N GLN A 128 -5.24 10.45 3.87
CA GLN A 128 -5.56 9.09 3.48
C GLN A 128 -5.72 9.00 1.96
N LYS A 129 -5.15 7.95 1.38
CA LYS A 129 -5.29 7.63 -0.05
C LYS A 129 -5.50 6.15 -0.26
N GLN A 130 -6.26 5.81 -1.30
CA GLN A 130 -6.55 4.41 -1.65
C GLN A 130 -6.21 4.14 -3.10
N VAL A 131 -5.63 2.97 -3.34
CA VAL A 131 -5.35 2.46 -4.68
C VAL A 131 -5.74 0.99 -4.77
N GLN A 132 -5.90 0.48 -5.98
CA GLN A 132 -6.08 -0.94 -6.23
C GLN A 132 -4.82 -1.51 -6.82
N TRP A 133 -4.33 -2.61 -6.26
CA TRP A 133 -3.25 -3.40 -6.82
C TRP A 133 -3.82 -4.63 -7.51
N ASN A 134 -3.42 -4.84 -8.76
CA ASN A 134 -3.82 -5.97 -9.58
C ASN A 134 -2.67 -6.99 -9.59
N PRO A 135 -2.85 -8.16 -8.96
CA PRO A 135 -1.84 -9.21 -8.97
C PRO A 135 -1.62 -9.70 -10.41
N PRO A 136 -0.37 -9.80 -10.88
CA PRO A 136 -0.10 -10.27 -12.23
C PRO A 136 -0.40 -11.77 -12.34
N GLU A 137 -0.76 -12.20 -13.55
CA GLU A 137 -0.96 -13.63 -13.83
C GLU A 137 0.33 -14.43 -13.54
N GLY A 138 0.15 -15.62 -12.97
CA GLY A 138 1.25 -16.54 -12.66
C GLY A 138 2.06 -16.21 -11.40
N LEU A 139 1.83 -15.07 -10.73
CA LEU A 139 2.48 -14.77 -9.46
C LEU A 139 1.93 -15.65 -8.33
N LYS A 140 2.81 -16.48 -7.76
CA LYS A 140 2.50 -17.42 -6.67
C LYS A 140 3.31 -17.17 -5.39
N ASP A 141 4.08 -16.09 -5.36
CA ASP A 141 4.96 -15.73 -4.23
C ASP A 141 4.19 -14.95 -3.16
N HIS A 142 4.59 -15.04 -1.90
CA HIS A 142 4.15 -14.09 -0.89
C HIS A 142 4.71 -12.70 -1.20
N ILE A 143 3.92 -11.66 -0.94
CA ILE A 143 4.28 -10.27 -1.25
C ILE A 143 4.01 -9.35 -0.07
N PHE A 144 4.64 -8.19 -0.06
CA PHE A 144 4.25 -7.08 0.79
C PHE A 144 4.23 -5.80 -0.03
N PHE A 145 3.52 -4.79 0.48
CA PHE A 145 3.58 -3.45 -0.05
C PHE A 145 4.64 -2.65 0.69
N ARG A 146 5.48 -1.94 -0.06
CA ARG A 146 6.53 -1.06 0.45
C ARG A 146 6.25 0.35 -0.01
N ALA A 147 6.32 1.31 0.89
CA ALA A 147 6.18 2.71 0.58
C ALA A 147 7.32 3.57 1.14
N THR A 148 7.56 4.66 0.43
CA THR A 148 8.26 5.83 0.95
C THR A 148 7.26 6.96 1.06
N PHE A 149 7.18 7.57 2.24
CA PHE A 149 6.33 8.73 2.52
C PHE A 149 7.19 9.98 2.68
N VAL A 150 6.80 11.04 1.98
CA VAL A 150 7.44 12.36 2.06
C VAL A 150 6.44 13.31 2.68
N GLN A 151 6.72 13.77 3.91
CA GLN A 151 5.93 14.82 4.55
C GLN A 151 6.28 16.17 3.95
N GLU A 152 7.57 16.46 3.85
CA GLU A 152 8.14 17.64 3.19
C GLU A 152 9.41 17.22 2.43
N THR A 153 9.91 18.09 1.56
CA THR A 153 11.06 17.79 0.66
C THR A 153 12.26 17.14 1.37
N LYS A 154 12.52 17.47 2.64
CA LYS A 154 13.63 16.91 3.44
C LYS A 154 13.18 16.05 4.63
N ILE A 155 11.87 15.85 4.82
CA ILE A 155 11.29 15.07 5.92
C ILE A 155 10.55 13.89 5.31
N PHE A 156 11.16 12.71 5.35
CA PHE A 156 10.62 11.51 4.72
C PHE A 156 11.02 10.22 5.45
N TRP A 157 10.20 9.20 5.28
CA TRP A 157 10.40 7.85 5.79
C TRP A 157 10.42 6.88 4.63
N VAL A 158 11.40 5.99 4.64
CA VAL A 158 11.52 4.91 3.65
C VAL A 158 11.15 3.58 4.31
N ASP A 159 10.88 2.57 3.48
CA ASP A 159 10.64 1.20 3.94
C ASP A 159 9.45 1.03 4.89
N VAL A 160 8.39 1.84 4.71
CA VAL A 160 7.11 1.62 5.39
C VAL A 160 6.43 0.43 4.73
N ARG A 161 6.22 -0.65 5.49
CA ARG A 161 5.70 -1.92 4.95
C ARG A 161 4.28 -2.20 5.42
N SER A 162 3.48 -2.84 4.57
CA SER A 162 2.28 -3.55 4.99
C SER A 162 2.66 -4.86 5.70
N ILE A 163 1.65 -5.57 6.21
CA ILE A 163 1.78 -7.00 6.46
C ILE A 163 2.17 -7.76 5.18
N ASP A 164 2.74 -8.95 5.33
CA ASP A 164 2.89 -9.89 4.23
C ASP A 164 1.52 -10.44 3.82
N LEU A 165 1.29 -10.56 2.52
CA LEU A 165 0.14 -11.21 1.94
C LEU A 165 0.54 -12.58 1.42
N GLU A 166 -0.13 -13.60 1.91
CA GLU A 166 -0.01 -14.95 1.41
C GLU A 166 -0.61 -15.08 0.00
N TYR A 167 0.00 -15.94 -0.82
CA TYR A 167 -0.60 -16.32 -2.09
C TYR A 167 -1.70 -17.35 -1.83
N ARG A 168 -2.90 -17.09 -2.35
CA ARG A 168 -4.00 -18.06 -2.33
C ARG A 168 -4.46 -18.34 -3.75
N SER A 169 -4.48 -19.63 -4.11
CA SER A 169 -4.99 -20.05 -5.41
C SER A 169 -6.45 -19.62 -5.59
N PRO A 170 -6.85 -19.22 -6.83
CA PRO A 170 -8.25 -19.01 -7.14
C PRO A 170 -9.02 -20.29 -6.82
N GLN A 171 -10.06 -20.17 -5.99
CA GLN A 171 -10.97 -21.27 -5.73
C GLN A 171 -11.70 -21.59 -7.04
N VAL A 172 -11.55 -22.82 -7.55
CA VAL A 172 -12.41 -23.32 -8.62
C VAL A 172 -13.81 -23.47 -8.00
N GLN A 173 -14.75 -22.58 -8.36
CA GLN A 173 -16.14 -22.79 -8.02
C GLN A 173 -16.64 -24.02 -8.79
N ASN A 174 -16.57 -25.20 -8.16
CA ASN A 174 -17.39 -26.32 -8.59
C ASN A 174 -18.85 -25.91 -8.38
N LYS A 175 -19.53 -25.48 -9.46
CA LYS A 175 -20.99 -25.42 -9.50
C LYS A 175 -21.52 -26.85 -9.46
N ASN A 176 -21.47 -27.49 -8.30
CA ASN A 176 -22.39 -28.58 -8.01
C ASN A 176 -23.75 -27.94 -7.72
N ASN A 177 -24.52 -27.73 -8.78
CA ASN A 177 -25.97 -27.64 -8.68
C ASN A 177 -26.44 -28.98 -8.11
N ASN A 178 -26.71 -29.02 -6.81
CA ASN A 178 -27.75 -29.82 -6.15
C ASN A 178 -27.59 -29.66 -4.64
N ASN A 179 -28.36 -28.74 -4.07
CA ASN A 179 -29.08 -28.99 -2.83
C ASN A 179 -30.21 -27.96 -2.71
N LYS A 180 -31.39 -28.42 -3.11
CA LYS A 180 -32.67 -27.82 -2.74
C LYS A 180 -32.78 -27.92 -1.22
N SER A 181 -32.62 -26.81 -0.52
CA SER A 181 -32.88 -26.73 0.92
C SER A 181 -34.37 -26.96 1.16
N THR A 182 -34.73 -28.21 1.44
CA THR A 182 -36.01 -28.53 2.09
C THR A 182 -35.86 -28.13 3.54
N ALA A 183 -36.41 -26.97 3.91
CA ALA A 183 -36.52 -26.57 5.31
C ALA A 183 -37.58 -27.43 5.99
N THR A 184 -37.16 -28.41 6.79
CA THR A 184 -38.05 -29.10 7.74
C THR A 184 -37.87 -28.41 9.09
N MET A 185 -38.87 -27.64 9.52
CA MET A 185 -38.93 -27.04 10.85
C MET A 185 -38.98 -28.12 11.93
N PRO A 186 -38.25 -27.99 13.06
CA PRO A 186 -38.50 -28.82 14.22
C PRO A 186 -39.73 -28.27 14.98
N THR A 187 -40.66 -29.17 15.28
CA THR A 187 -41.87 -28.92 16.06
C THR A 187 -41.52 -28.48 17.49
N MET A 188 -42.00 -27.32 17.94
CA MET A 188 -41.96 -26.91 19.36
C MET A 188 -42.83 -27.86 20.19
N GLN A 189 -42.23 -28.61 21.11
CA GLN A 189 -42.97 -29.31 22.16
C GLN A 189 -43.27 -28.34 23.31
N THR A 190 -44.55 -27.99 23.43
CA THR A 190 -45.14 -27.34 24.60
C THR A 190 -45.18 -28.30 25.78
N PHE A 191 -44.44 -28.03 26.85
CA PHE A 191 -44.67 -28.68 28.15
C PHE A 191 -45.58 -27.80 29.01
N SER A 192 -46.81 -28.27 29.18
CA SER A 192 -47.82 -27.72 30.08
C SER A 192 -47.71 -28.37 31.46
N THR A 193 -47.68 -27.51 32.49
CA THR A 193 -48.17 -27.67 33.88
C THR A 193 -47.63 -28.80 34.77
N LEU A 194 -47.12 -28.43 35.97
CA LEU A 194 -47.86 -28.65 37.22
C LEU A 194 -47.32 -27.83 38.40
N LEU A 195 -48.22 -27.11 39.07
CA LEU A 195 -48.08 -26.58 40.42
C LEU A 195 -47.73 -27.70 41.41
N ILE A 196 -46.68 -27.53 42.22
CA ILE A 196 -46.65 -28.09 43.58
C ILE A 196 -46.05 -27.05 44.53
N MET A 197 -46.93 -26.52 45.37
CA MET A 197 -46.63 -25.75 46.58
C MET A 197 -45.74 -26.57 47.51
N PHE A 198 -44.71 -25.96 48.12
CA PHE A 198 -44.44 -26.19 49.55
C PHE A 198 -43.77 -24.97 50.17
N SER A 199 -44.53 -24.39 51.11
CA SER A 199 -44.14 -23.46 52.15
C SER A 199 -43.30 -24.20 53.22
N LYS A 200 -42.23 -23.54 53.69
CA LYS A 200 -41.81 -23.34 55.11
C LYS A 200 -40.29 -23.06 55.14
N LEU A 201 -39.84 -21.85 55.48
CA LEU A 201 -39.66 -21.31 56.84
C LEU A 201 -38.44 -21.93 57.54
N LEU A 202 -37.34 -21.17 57.69
CA LEU A 202 -36.79 -20.67 58.97
C LEU A 202 -35.34 -20.20 58.82
N ILE A 203 -35.13 -18.97 59.34
CA ILE A 203 -33.88 -18.28 59.75
C ILE A 203 -33.03 -17.71 58.62
#